data_AF-A0A8T4SRC3-F1
#
_entry.id   AF-A0A8T4SRC3-F1
#
_cell.length_a   1.000
_cell.length_b   1.000
_cell.length_c   1.000
_cell.angle_alpha   90.00
_cell.angle_beta   90.00
_cell.angle_gamma   90.00
#
_symmetry.space_group_name_H-M   'P 1'
#
loop_
_entity.id
_entity.type
_entity.pdbx_description
1 polymer ?
#
loop_
_entity_poly.entity_id
_entity_poly.type
_entity_poly.pdbx_seq_one_letter_code
_entity_poly.pdbx_strand_id
1 'polypeptide(L)' 'LKCKAYRAVGMACNKNPFAPKVPCHRVVNSDGTLGGFARGVKAKKALLTREGIEIKNNAIVKFKQVVYRF' A
#
# COMPACT_ATOMS: atom_id res chain seq x y z
N LEU A 1 -17.76 -14.10 5.64
CA LEU A 1 -17.81 -12.95 6.57
C LEU A 1 -17.87 -11.63 5.78
N LYS A 2 -18.92 -10.81 5.95
CA LYS A 2 -18.99 -9.43 5.41
C LYS A 2 -18.36 -8.43 6.40
N CYS A 3 -17.06 -8.55 6.67
CA CYS A 3 -16.37 -7.63 7.57
C CYS A 3 -16.05 -6.30 6.85
N LYS A 4 -16.55 -5.18 7.39
CA LYS A 4 -16.33 -3.82 6.84
C LYS A 4 -15.09 -3.12 7.42
N ALA A 5 -14.12 -3.88 7.94
CA ALA A 5 -12.96 -3.35 8.67
C ALA A 5 -11.84 -2.78 7.78
N TYR A 6 -11.97 -2.82 6.46
CA TYR A 6 -10.92 -2.38 5.51
C TYR A 6 -10.48 -0.93 5.74
N ARG A 7 -11.39 -0.02 6.11
CA ARG A 7 -11.03 1.37 6.45
C ARG A 7 -10.19 1.46 7.72
N ALA A 8 -10.54 0.67 8.75
CA ALA A 8 -9.79 0.65 10.00
C ALA A 8 -8.37 0.12 9.79
N VAL A 9 -8.20 -0.93 8.97
CA VAL A 9 -6.88 -1.45 8.60
C VAL A 9 -6.06 -0.39 7.87
N GLY A 10 -6.65 0.31 6.88
CA GLY A 10 -5.97 1.39 6.17
C GLY A 10 -5.50 2.52 7.10
N MET A 11 -6.34 2.92 8.07
CA MET A 11 -5.95 3.91 9.09
C MET A 11 -4.82 3.41 9.99
N ALA A 12 -4.85 2.14 10.40
CA ALA A 12 -3.80 1.54 11.21
C ALA A 12 -2.45 1.54 10.45
N CYS A 13 -2.44 1.17 9.16
CA CYS A 13 -1.25 1.25 8.32
C CYS A 13 -0.72 2.68 8.18
N ASN A 14 -1.62 3.66 8.09
CA ASN A 14 -1.27 5.08 7.95
C ASN A 14 -0.73 5.70 9.26
N LYS A 15 -1.12 5.18 10.42
CA LYS A 15 -0.66 5.64 11.74
C LYS A 15 0.48 4.79 12.32
N ASN A 16 1.07 3.91 11.53
CA ASN A 16 2.12 3.00 12.00
C ASN A 16 3.41 3.77 12.37
N PRO A 17 3.81 3.84 13.66
CA PRO A 17 5.02 4.54 14.08
C PRO A 17 6.30 3.79 13.71
N PHE A 18 6.20 2.49 13.42
CA PHE A 18 7.33 1.63 13.07
C PHE A 18 7.60 1.57 11.56
N ALA A 19 7.00 2.46 10.76
CA ALA A 19 7.28 2.55 9.33
C ALA A 19 8.71 3.08 9.10
N PRO A 20 9.57 2.42 8.30
CA PRO A 20 9.28 1.33 7.37
C PRO A 20 9.70 -0.08 7.84
N LYS A 21 10.13 -0.27 9.10
CA LYS A 21 10.55 -1.59 9.62
C LYS A 21 9.43 -2.62 9.51
N VAL A 22 8.19 -2.18 9.76
CA VAL A 22 6.99 -2.93 9.38
C VAL A 22 6.59 -2.53 7.96
N PRO A 23 6.40 -3.48 7.02
CA PRO A 23 6.21 -3.19 5.59
C PRO A 23 4.79 -2.73 5.24
N CYS A 24 4.25 -1.74 5.96
CA CYS A 24 2.92 -1.20 5.72
C CYS A 24 2.78 -0.46 4.37
N HIS A 25 3.90 -0.10 3.72
CA HIS A 25 3.92 0.44 2.36
C HIS A 25 3.43 -0.56 1.31
N ARG A 26 3.43 -1.86 1.60
CA ARG A 26 2.91 -2.92 0.69
C ARG A 26 1.39 -2.99 0.63
N VAL A 27 0.68 -2.41 1.60
CA VAL A 27 -0.79 -2.39 1.59
C VAL A 27 -1.28 -1.32 0.62
N VAL A 28 -2.13 -1.70 -0.33
CA VAL A 28 -2.69 -0.83 -1.37
C VAL A 28 -4.21 -0.99 -1.45
N ASN A 29 -4.86 -0.07 -2.15
CA ASN A 29 -6.30 -0.12 -2.34
C ASN A 29 -6.67 -1.30 -3.26
N SER A 30 -7.92 -1.77 -3.17
CA SER A 30 -8.43 -2.90 -3.95
C SER A 30 -8.44 -2.65 -5.46
N ASP A 31 -8.42 -1.39 -5.89
CA ASP A 31 -8.33 -0.95 -7.28
C ASP A 31 -6.88 -0.85 -7.79
N GLY A 32 -5.88 -1.10 -6.94
CA GLY A 32 -4.46 -1.01 -7.29
C GLY A 32 -3.87 0.40 -7.17
N THR A 33 -4.64 1.38 -6.69
CA THR A 33 -4.14 2.73 -6.38
C THR A 33 -3.39 2.75 -5.05
N LEU A 34 -2.43 3.67 -4.96
CA LEU A 34 -1.70 3.91 -3.73
C LEU A 34 -2.55 4.71 -2.74
N GLY A 35 -2.99 4.06 -1.67
CA GLY A 35 -3.55 4.75 -0.51
C GLY A 35 -2.51 5.54 0.29
N GLY A 36 -2.99 6.26 1.31
CA GLY A 36 -2.17 7.05 2.23
C GLY A 36 -1.04 6.26 2.91
N PHE A 37 -0.01 6.98 3.31
CA PHE A 37 1.15 6.44 4.01
C PHE A 37 1.64 7.42 5.08
N ALA A 38 2.06 6.90 6.24
CA ALA A 38 2.54 7.69 7.37
C ALA A 38 3.62 8.72 6.97
N ARG A 39 4.53 8.32 6.07
CA ARG A 39 5.63 9.18 5.57
C ARG A 39 5.33 9.84 4.21
N GLY A 40 4.06 9.85 3.81
CA GLY A 40 3.59 10.38 2.53
C GLY A 40 3.69 9.40 1.35
N VAL A 41 2.83 9.61 0.36
CA VAL A 41 2.70 8.73 -0.82
C VAL A 41 4.00 8.65 -1.64
N LYS A 42 4.80 9.74 -1.67
CA LYS A 42 6.11 9.76 -2.35
C LYS A 42 7.08 8.72 -1.76
N ALA A 43 7.15 8.64 -0.42
CA ALA A 43 8.00 7.66 0.26
C ALA A 43 7.53 6.22 0.00
N LYS A 44 6.20 6.00 0.02
CA LYS A 44 5.60 4.70 -0.34
C LYS A 44 5.96 4.29 -1.76
N LYS A 45 5.85 5.20 -2.73
CA LYS A 45 6.23 4.95 -4.12
C LYS A 45 7.71 4.58 -4.23
N ALA A 46 8.60 5.33 -3.58
CA ALA A 46 10.03 5.03 -3.59
C ALA A 46 10.36 3.65 -3.00
N LEU A 47 9.71 3.26 -1.91
CA LEU A 47 9.89 1.92 -1.30
C LEU A 47 9.39 0.81 -2.23
N LEU A 48 8.20 0.95 -2.79
CA LEU A 48 7.65 -0.04 -3.73
C LEU A 48 8.49 -0.15 -5.01
N THR A 49 8.99 0.98 -5.53
CA THR A 49 9.88 0.97 -6.69
C THR A 49 11.22 0.29 -6.38
N ARG A 50 11.78 0.45 -5.17
CA ARG A 50 12.96 -0.31 -4.72
C ARG A 50 12.69 -1.81 -4.60
N GLU A 51 11.46 -2.20 -4.33
CA GLU A 51 11.01 -3.61 -4.33
C GLU A 51 10.70 -4.14 -5.74
N GLY A 52 10.94 -3.35 -6.80
CA GLY A 52 10.69 -3.75 -8.19
C GLY A 52 9.25 -3.54 -8.67
N ILE A 53 8.42 -2.83 -7.92
CA ILE A 53 7.03 -2.52 -8.31
C ILE A 53 7.00 -1.26 -9.16
N GLU A 54 6.48 -1.40 -10.38
CA GLU A 54 6.28 -0.29 -11.30
C GLU A 54 4.99 0.47 -11.00
N ILE A 55 5.10 1.80 -10.82
CA ILE A 55 3.99 2.67 -10.41
C ILE A 55 3.88 3.86 -11.38
N LYS A 56 2.71 3.98 -12.02
CA LYS A 56 2.35 5.07 -12.94
C LYS A 56 1.08 5.75 -12.45
N ASN A 57 1.04 7.09 -12.43
CA ASN A 57 -0.12 7.87 -11.98
C ASN A 57 -0.69 7.43 -10.60
N ASN A 58 0.18 7.13 -9.62
CA ASN A 58 -0.19 6.59 -8.29
C ASN A 58 -0.96 5.25 -8.31
N ALA A 59 -0.85 4.47 -9.39
CA ALA A 59 -1.38 3.13 -9.49
C ALA A 59 -0.29 2.13 -9.91
N ILE A 60 -0.43 0.88 -9.46
CA ILE A 60 0.49 -0.20 -9.84
C ILE A 60 0.14 -0.67 -11.25
N VAL A 61 1.13 -0.68 -12.16
CA VAL A 61 0.91 -1.01 -13.58
C VAL A 61 0.49 -2.47 -13.75
N LYS A 62 1.24 -3.40 -13.14
CA LYS A 62 1.01 -4.85 -13.24
C LYS A 62 0.27 -5.40 -12.01
N PHE A 63 -0.74 -4.67 -11.51
CA PHE A 63 -1.37 -4.96 -10.21
C PHE A 63 -1.83 -6.41 -10.06
N LYS A 64 -2.47 -6.99 -11.08
CA LYS A 64 -2.96 -8.38 -11.05
C LYS A 64 -1.86 -9.43 -10.89
N GLN A 65 -0.62 -9.11 -11.28
CA GLN A 65 0.52 -10.04 -11.22
C GLN A 65 1.24 -9.98 -9.87
N VAL A 66 1.16 -8.85 -9.18
CA VAL A 66 1.90 -8.60 -7.92
C VAL A 66 1.00 -8.63 -6.69
N VAL A 67 -0.33 -8.58 -6.86
CA VAL A 67 -1.28 -8.58 -5.74
C VAL A 67 -1.39 -9.97 -5.12
N TYR A 68 -1.16 -10.05 -3.82
CA TYR A 68 -1.53 -11.21 -3.03
C TYR A 68 -2.95 -11.01 -2.48
N ARG A 69 -3.84 -11.97 -2.74
CA ARG A 69 -5.20 -12.01 -2.19
C ARG A 69 -5.32 -13.26 -1.32
N PHE A 70 -5.76 -13.05 -0.09
CA PHE A 70 -6.14 -14.09 0.87
C PHE A 70 -7.61 -14.45 0.74
#